data_AF-A0A9D5JDM2-F1
#
_entry.id   AF-A0A9D5JDM2-F1
#
_cell.length_a   1.000
_cell.length_b   1.000
_cell.length_c   1.000
_cell.angle_alpha   90.00
_cell.angle_beta   90.00
_cell.angle_gamma   90.00
#
_symmetry.space_group_name_H-M   'P 1'
#
loop_
_entity.id
_entity.type
_entity.pdbx_description
1 polymer ?
#
loop_
_entity_poly.entity_id
_entity_poly.type
_entity_poly.pdbx_seq_one_letter_code
_entity_poly.pdbx_strand_id
1 'polypeptide(L)'
;MRITHTLKIYYTKSQREEPVGSLATLKKVLSRFVRHRVFYEMSARQRLSRQLYSVKNNFTIGHFDIDGSIELVITLFDANNPAHSVEIVNPHALRIYDENPGKGLAIAFYAEEAGDFEVRYYLRDEGEDETAPERKALEHITLPQLMEYLHESLSADVVEVSESQRL
;
A
#
# COMPACT_ATOMS: atom_id res chain seq x y z
N MET A 1 20.41 -13.45 -12.66
CA MET A 1 20.34 -13.18 -11.21
C MET A 1 19.18 -12.21 -11.01
N ARG A 2 18.00 -12.69 -10.59
CA ARG A 2 16.83 -11.82 -10.37
C ARG A 2 16.93 -11.27 -8.95
N ILE A 3 17.26 -9.99 -8.83
CA ILE A 3 17.15 -9.29 -7.54
C ILE A 3 15.66 -9.00 -7.37
N THR A 4 14.94 -9.90 -6.70
CA THR A 4 13.59 -9.63 -6.23
C THR A 4 13.70 -8.63 -5.09
N HIS A 5 13.55 -7.34 -5.38
CA HIS A 5 13.32 -6.34 -4.34
C HIS A 5 11.95 -6.63 -3.73
N THR A 6 11.94 -7.34 -2.61
CA THR A 6 10.73 -7.61 -1.85
C THR A 6 10.33 -6.32 -1.13
N LEU A 7 9.23 -5.70 -1.58
CA LEU A 7 8.60 -4.60 -0.85
C LEU A 7 8.40 -5.01 0.61
N LYS A 8 8.93 -4.22 1.55
CA LYS A 8 8.71 -4.46 2.99
C LYS A 8 7.47 -3.70 3.43
N ILE A 9 6.41 -4.39 3.88
CA ILE A 9 5.24 -3.73 4.45
C ILE A 9 5.40 -3.69 5.96
N TYR A 10 5.37 -2.48 6.51
CA TYR A 10 5.45 -2.14 7.92
C TYR A 10 4.04 -1.74 8.39
N TYR A 11 3.51 -2.45 9.38
CA TYR A 11 2.27 -2.08 10.05
C TYR A 11 2.58 -1.34 11.35
N THR A 12 2.13 -0.10 11.51
CA THR A 12 2.33 0.64 12.76
C THR A 12 1.15 0.45 13.69
N LYS A 13 1.22 -0.60 14.53
CA LYS A 13 0.49 -0.73 15.79
C LYS A 13 1.49 -1.23 16.83
N SER A 14 1.76 -0.42 17.86
CA SER A 14 2.66 -0.80 18.96
C SER A 14 4.13 -1.08 18.57
N GLN A 15 4.69 -0.35 17.59
CA GLN A 15 6.11 -0.39 17.21
C GLN A 15 6.68 -1.74 16.71
N ARG A 16 5.82 -2.67 16.27
CA ARG A 16 6.28 -3.98 15.77
C ARG A 16 6.57 -3.92 14.25
N GLU A 17 7.82 -4.15 13.86
CA GLU A 17 8.23 -4.28 12.46
C GLU A 17 8.20 -5.77 12.06
N GLU A 18 7.19 -6.19 11.31
CA GLU A 18 7.16 -7.53 10.69
C GLU A 18 7.18 -7.38 9.18
N PRO A 19 7.98 -8.17 8.43
CA PRO A 19 7.94 -8.17 6.97
C PRO A 19 6.63 -8.81 6.52
N VAL A 20 5.60 -8.00 6.36
CA VAL A 20 4.30 -8.46 5.93
C VAL A 20 4.24 -8.40 4.40
N GLY A 21 3.77 -9.46 3.77
CA GLY A 21 2.86 -9.32 2.65
C GLY A 21 3.43 -9.59 1.27
N SER A 22 2.94 -10.68 0.69
CA SER A 22 2.98 -10.95 -0.74
C SER A 22 2.28 -9.84 -1.55
N LEU A 23 2.41 -9.89 -2.89
CA LEU A 23 1.60 -9.06 -3.80
C LEU A 23 0.09 -9.14 -3.49
N ALA A 24 -0.39 -10.26 -2.93
CA ALA A 24 -1.78 -10.42 -2.52
C ALA A 24 -2.15 -9.49 -1.35
N THR A 25 -1.25 -9.28 -0.39
CA THR A 25 -1.47 -8.32 0.72
C THR A 25 -1.54 -6.90 0.20
N LEU A 26 -0.62 -6.50 -0.67
CA LEU A 26 -0.63 -5.17 -1.29
C LEU A 26 -1.95 -4.94 -2.04
N LYS A 27 -2.40 -5.90 -2.85
CA LYS A 27 -3.70 -5.84 -3.53
C LYS A 27 -4.87 -5.63 -2.55
N LYS A 28 -4.88 -6.34 -1.42
CA LYS A 28 -5.95 -6.21 -0.41
C LYS A 28 -5.94 -4.83 0.25
N VAL A 29 -4.76 -4.31 0.59
CA VAL A 29 -4.62 -2.95 1.14
C VAL A 29 -5.13 -1.90 0.15
N LEU A 30 -4.69 -1.97 -1.11
CA LEU A 30 -5.10 -1.01 -2.15
C LEU A 30 -6.60 -1.11 -2.50
N SER A 31 -7.18 -2.31 -2.44
CA SER A 31 -8.61 -2.53 -2.70
C SER A 31 -9.52 -1.73 -1.76
N ARG A 32 -9.04 -1.36 -0.57
CA ARG A 32 -9.80 -0.52 0.38
C ARG A 32 -9.93 0.93 -0.04
N PHE A 33 -9.06 1.40 -0.94
CA PHE A 33 -9.12 2.77 -1.43
C PHE A 33 -9.96 2.90 -2.71
N VAL A 34 -10.30 1.77 -3.35
CA VAL A 34 -11.14 1.76 -4.54
C VAL A 34 -12.51 2.34 -4.19
N ARG A 35 -12.92 3.37 -4.95
CA ARG A 35 -14.15 4.17 -4.78
C ARG A 35 -14.17 5.05 -3.54
N HIS A 36 -13.02 5.24 -2.91
CA HIS A 36 -12.85 6.24 -1.88
C HIS A 36 -12.21 7.49 -2.47
N ARG A 37 -12.66 8.64 -1.97
CA ARG A 37 -11.93 9.89 -2.12
C ARG A 37 -10.67 9.78 -1.26
N VAL A 38 -9.52 10.05 -1.85
CA VAL A 38 -8.25 10.05 -1.15
C VAL A 38 -7.58 11.41 -1.20
N PHE A 39 -6.99 11.79 -0.08
CA PHE A 39 -5.93 12.78 -0.05
C PHE A 39 -4.62 12.09 -0.41
N TYR A 40 -3.92 12.64 -1.39
CA TYR A 40 -2.62 12.18 -1.84
C TYR A 40 -1.57 13.27 -1.66
N GLU A 41 -0.40 12.89 -1.14
CA GLU A 41 0.78 13.74 -1.06
C GLU A 41 2.01 12.98 -1.54
N MET A 42 2.65 13.49 -2.60
CA MET A 42 4.01 13.12 -2.98
C MET A 42 4.98 14.09 -2.36
N SER A 43 5.88 13.61 -1.52
CA SER A 43 6.92 14.45 -0.90
C SER A 43 8.30 13.89 -1.17
N ALA A 44 9.23 14.73 -1.61
CA ALA A 44 10.62 14.38 -1.83
C ALA A 44 11.53 15.17 -0.88
N ARG A 45 12.44 14.48 -0.21
CA ARG A 45 13.44 15.07 0.67
C ARG A 45 14.83 14.85 0.10
N GLN A 46 15.57 15.93 -0.11
CA GLN A 46 17.00 15.84 -0.45
C GLN A 46 17.81 15.54 0.82
N ARG A 47 18.64 14.50 0.81
CA ARG A 47 19.33 14.02 2.01
C ARG A 47 20.38 15.01 2.51
N LEU A 48 21.16 15.61 1.59
CA LEU A 48 22.25 16.51 1.93
C LEU A 48 21.78 17.92 2.32
N SER A 49 20.89 18.52 1.53
CA SER A 49 20.44 19.91 1.72
C SER A 49 19.29 20.05 2.71
N ARG A 50 18.60 18.93 3.03
CA ARG A 50 17.32 18.90 3.77
C ARG A 50 16.19 19.70 3.11
N GLN A 51 16.31 20.03 1.82
CA GLN A 51 15.21 20.63 1.07
C GLN A 51 14.04 19.65 0.92
N LEU A 52 12.83 20.18 1.01
CA LEU A 52 11.58 19.42 0.96
C LEU A 52 10.72 19.96 -0.17
N TYR A 53 10.25 19.04 -1.01
CA TYR A 53 9.30 19.28 -2.08
C TYR A 53 8.05 18.48 -1.78
N SER A 54 6.87 19.04 -2.02
CA SER A 54 5.60 18.34 -1.79
C SER A 54 4.57 18.79 -2.82
N VAL A 55 3.87 17.81 -3.41
CA VAL A 55 2.72 17.99 -4.29
C VAL A 55 1.55 17.26 -3.67
N LYS A 56 0.40 17.94 -3.59
CA LYS A 56 -0.81 17.42 -2.94
C LYS A 56 -1.95 17.42 -3.94
N ASN A 57 -2.78 16.38 -3.88
CA ASN A 57 -3.99 16.28 -4.68
C ASN A 57 -5.08 15.52 -3.93
N ASN A 58 -6.33 15.66 -4.36
CA ASN A 58 -7.43 14.81 -3.93
C ASN A 58 -8.11 14.21 -5.15
N PHE A 59 -8.38 12.90 -5.12
CA PHE A 59 -9.08 12.23 -6.21
C PHE A 59 -9.79 10.97 -5.71
N THR A 60 -10.70 10.43 -6.51
CA THR A 60 -11.36 9.15 -6.20
C THR A 60 -10.61 8.04 -6.91
N ILE A 61 -10.13 7.02 -6.20
CA ILE A 61 -9.44 5.90 -6.86
C ILE A 61 -10.49 5.02 -7.53
N GLY A 62 -10.50 4.95 -8.86
CA GLY A 62 -11.44 4.10 -9.60
C GLY A 62 -11.00 2.65 -9.64
N HIS A 63 -9.71 2.43 -9.93
CA HIS A 63 -9.06 1.12 -9.90
C HIS A 63 -7.56 1.32 -9.72
N PHE A 64 -6.84 0.22 -9.54
CA PHE A 64 -5.38 0.20 -9.46
C PHE A 64 -4.82 -0.99 -10.21
N ASP A 65 -3.60 -0.83 -10.71
CA ASP A 65 -2.82 -1.90 -11.32
C ASP A 65 -1.50 -2.10 -10.55
N ILE A 66 -1.00 -3.35 -10.61
CA ILE A 66 0.29 -3.72 -10.03
C ILE A 66 1.04 -4.55 -11.06
N ASP A 67 2.14 -4.02 -11.58
CA ASP A 67 3.12 -4.76 -12.37
C ASP A 67 4.33 -5.07 -11.49
N GLY A 68 4.86 -6.29 -11.60
CA GLY A 68 6.05 -6.76 -10.88
C GLY A 68 7.00 -7.54 -11.76
N SER A 69 6.88 -7.41 -13.09
CA SER A 69 7.62 -8.19 -14.09
C SER A 69 9.10 -7.82 -14.16
N ILE A 70 9.43 -6.54 -14.03
CA ILE A 70 10.80 -5.99 -14.06
C ILE A 70 11.08 -5.26 -12.75
N GLU A 71 10.22 -4.30 -12.42
CA GLU A 71 10.20 -3.58 -11.15
C GLU A 71 8.77 -3.56 -10.62
N LEU A 72 8.59 -3.29 -9.32
CA LEU A 72 7.27 -3.15 -8.73
C LEU A 72 6.70 -1.78 -9.08
N VAL A 73 5.71 -1.72 -9.95
CA VAL A 73 4.98 -0.51 -10.32
C VAL A 73 3.56 -0.61 -9.80
N ILE A 74 3.13 0.40 -9.04
CA ILE A 74 1.76 0.53 -8.56
C ILE A 74 1.15 1.77 -9.21
N THR A 75 0.06 1.59 -9.95
CA THR A 75 -0.65 2.68 -10.61
C THR A 75 -2.04 2.83 -10.02
N LEU A 76 -2.39 4.04 -9.59
CA LEU A 76 -3.70 4.40 -9.05
C LEU A 76 -4.40 5.31 -10.06
N PHE A 77 -5.55 4.88 -10.56
CA PHE A 77 -6.29 5.61 -11.59
C PHE A 77 -7.43 6.42 -10.97
N ASP A 78 -7.56 7.67 -11.39
CA ASP A 78 -8.67 8.52 -10.98
C ASP A 78 -9.98 8.09 -11.67
N ALA A 79 -11.02 7.84 -10.87
CA ALA A 79 -12.35 7.46 -11.35
C ALA A 79 -12.99 8.55 -12.21
N ASN A 80 -12.68 9.81 -11.92
CA ASN A 80 -13.34 10.99 -12.48
C ASN A 80 -12.50 11.68 -13.56
N ASN A 81 -11.26 11.25 -13.77
CA ASN A 81 -10.37 11.82 -14.77
C ASN A 81 -9.43 10.76 -15.37
N PRO A 82 -9.71 10.25 -16.58
CA PRO A 82 -8.90 9.19 -17.20
C PRO A 82 -7.47 9.64 -17.57
N ALA A 83 -7.19 10.95 -17.59
CA ALA A 83 -5.86 11.50 -17.83
C ALA A 83 -5.04 11.67 -16.54
N HIS A 84 -5.62 11.38 -15.37
CA HIS A 84 -4.96 11.49 -14.08
C HIS A 84 -4.72 10.10 -13.48
N SER A 85 -3.44 9.81 -13.22
CA SER A 85 -3.00 8.63 -12.50
C SER A 85 -1.80 8.97 -11.64
N VAL A 86 -1.65 8.23 -10.54
CA VAL A 86 -0.46 8.27 -9.70
C VAL A 86 0.30 6.98 -9.89
N GLU A 87 1.58 7.08 -10.24
CA GLU A 87 2.48 5.94 -10.38
C GLU A 87 3.51 5.95 -9.26
N ILE A 88 3.69 4.79 -8.63
CA ILE A 88 4.66 4.56 -7.56
C ILE A 88 5.60 3.46 -8.06
N VAL A 89 6.84 3.85 -8.35
CA VAL A 89 7.84 2.98 -8.96
C VAL A 89 8.81 2.47 -7.89
N ASN A 90 9.01 1.16 -7.89
CA ASN A 90 9.95 0.41 -7.06
C ASN A 90 9.98 0.85 -5.56
N PRO A 91 8.82 0.90 -4.88
CA PRO A 91 8.81 1.23 -3.46
C PRO A 91 9.55 0.15 -2.65
N HIS A 92 10.44 0.57 -1.75
CA HIS A 92 11.19 -0.34 -0.88
C HIS A 92 10.46 -0.58 0.46
N ALA A 93 9.56 0.33 0.86
CA ALA A 93 8.75 0.17 2.04
C ALA A 93 7.32 0.70 1.87
N LEU A 94 6.37 0.06 2.55
CA LEU A 94 5.00 0.53 2.75
C LEU A 94 4.72 0.67 4.24
N ARG A 95 4.25 1.81 4.72
CA ARG A 95 3.75 2.00 6.08
C ARG A 95 2.24 2.13 6.09
N ILE A 96 1.57 1.45 7.01
CA ILE A 96 0.12 1.52 7.21
C ILE A 96 -0.15 2.19 8.56
N TYR A 97 -0.83 3.34 8.54
CA TYR A 97 -1.17 4.13 9.71
C TYR A 97 -2.63 3.88 10.14
N ASP A 98 -2.81 3.56 11.43
CA ASP A 98 -4.09 3.22 12.07
C ASP A 98 -4.44 4.15 13.27
N GLU A 99 -3.72 5.26 13.43
CA GLU A 99 -3.61 5.90 14.75
C GLU A 99 -4.60 7.04 15.04
N ASN A 100 -5.66 7.24 14.26
CA ASN A 100 -6.63 8.30 14.56
C ASN A 100 -8.08 7.83 14.42
N PRO A 101 -8.77 7.52 15.54
CA PRO A 101 -10.22 7.40 15.55
C PRO A 101 -10.84 8.66 14.91
N GLY A 102 -11.51 8.50 13.77
CA GLY A 102 -12.10 9.61 13.00
C GLY A 102 -11.28 10.15 11.83
N LYS A 103 -10.06 9.65 11.57
CA LYS A 103 -9.34 9.89 10.31
C LYS A 103 -9.21 8.54 9.60
N GLY A 104 -9.63 8.48 8.33
CA GLY A 104 -9.64 7.23 7.55
C GLY A 104 -8.27 6.56 7.44
N LEU A 105 -8.25 5.34 6.90
CA LEU A 105 -7.03 4.56 6.66
C LEU A 105 -5.99 5.41 5.93
N ALA A 106 -4.73 5.37 6.36
CA ALA A 106 -3.65 6.01 5.61
C ALA A 106 -2.49 5.05 5.38
N ILE A 107 -1.85 5.19 4.22
CA ILE A 107 -0.67 4.44 3.84
C ILE A 107 0.42 5.38 3.30
N ALA A 108 1.68 4.98 3.45
CA ALA A 108 2.80 5.67 2.83
C ALA A 108 3.75 4.68 2.15
N PHE A 109 3.98 4.85 0.85
CA PHE A 109 5.08 4.17 0.17
C PHE A 109 6.34 5.02 0.26
N TYR A 110 7.48 4.36 0.40
CA TYR A 110 8.80 4.97 0.35
C TYR A 110 9.55 4.38 -0.83
N ALA A 111 10.05 5.25 -1.69
CA ALA A 111 10.86 4.91 -2.85
C ALA A 111 12.18 5.66 -2.78
N GLU A 112 13.24 5.03 -3.28
CA GLU A 112 14.48 5.74 -3.57
C GLU A 112 14.43 6.14 -5.04
N GLU A 113 14.51 7.44 -5.33
CA GLU A 113 14.73 7.92 -6.70
C GLU A 113 16.23 7.97 -7.00
N ALA A 114 16.58 7.85 -8.28
CA ALA A 114 17.97 7.98 -8.72
C ALA A 114 18.54 9.36 -8.29
N GLY A 115 19.49 9.34 -7.33
CA GLY A 115 20.15 10.54 -6.83
C GLY A 115 20.14 10.66 -5.30
N ASP A 116 20.02 11.89 -4.80
CA ASP A 116 20.08 12.22 -3.36
C ASP A 116 18.69 12.42 -2.72
N PHE A 117 17.63 11.86 -3.32
CA PHE A 117 16.25 12.07 -2.90
C PHE A 117 15.64 10.82 -2.27
N GLU A 118 14.94 11.03 -1.16
CA GLU A 118 14.00 10.06 -0.59
C GLU A 118 12.59 10.53 -0.90
N VAL A 119 11.80 9.70 -1.57
CA VAL A 119 10.43 10.03 -1.99
C VAL A 119 9.43 9.23 -1.16
N ARG A 120 8.39 9.93 -0.71
CA ARG A 120 7.27 9.35 0.04
C ARG A 120 5.96 9.67 -0.66
N TYR A 121 5.16 8.64 -0.88
CA TYR A 121 3.82 8.71 -1.46
C TYR A 121 2.80 8.41 -0.36
N TYR A 122 2.18 9.44 0.19
CA TYR A 122 1.19 9.32 1.25
C TYR A 122 -0.22 9.34 0.67
N LEU A 123 -1.04 8.38 1.08
CA LEU A 123 -2.46 8.29 0.75
C LEU A 123 -3.27 8.20 2.02
N ARG A 124 -4.34 9.00 2.12
CA ARG A 124 -5.30 8.95 3.22
C ARG A 124 -6.71 8.89 2.67
N ASP A 125 -7.45 7.90 3.13
CA ASP A 125 -8.87 7.74 2.89
C ASP A 125 -9.66 8.90 3.55
N GLU A 126 -10.45 9.61 2.75
CA GLU A 126 -11.34 10.70 3.18
C GLU A 126 -12.83 10.30 3.16
N GLY A 127 -13.15 9.04 2.84
CA GLY A 127 -14.51 8.52 2.79
C GLY A 127 -14.94 8.06 1.40
N GLU A 128 -16.12 7.47 1.34
CA GLU A 128 -16.69 6.91 0.12
C GLU A 128 -17.17 8.03 -0.83
N ASP A 129 -16.97 7.82 -2.13
CA ASP A 129 -17.59 8.66 -3.14
C ASP A 129 -19.01 8.13 -3.43
N GLU A 130 -20.03 8.90 -3.04
CA GLU A 130 -21.45 8.54 -3.22
C GLU A 130 -21.85 8.35 -4.70
N THR A 131 -21.02 8.81 -5.63
CA THR A 131 -21.25 8.65 -7.08
C THR A 131 -20.68 7.35 -7.65
N ALA A 132 -19.98 6.57 -6.84
CA ALA A 132 -19.34 5.34 -7.29
C ALA A 132 -20.31 4.14 -7.36
N PRO A 133 -20.12 3.19 -8.30
CA PRO A 133 -20.96 1.98 -8.41
C PRO A 133 -20.88 1.05 -7.18
N GLU A 134 -21.72 0.00 -7.14
CA GLU A 134 -21.87 -0.94 -6.00
C GLU A 134 -20.66 -1.85 -5.77
N ARG A 135 -20.20 -1.92 -4.51
CA ARG A 135 -18.91 -2.52 -4.10
C ARG A 135 -18.83 -4.04 -4.25
N LYS A 136 -17.60 -4.56 -4.39
CA LYS A 136 -17.27 -6.00 -4.31
C LYS A 136 -16.81 -6.38 -2.90
N ALA A 137 -16.89 -7.67 -2.53
CA ALA A 137 -16.61 -8.15 -1.16
C ALA A 137 -15.26 -7.70 -0.54
N LEU A 138 -14.20 -7.56 -1.35
CA LEU A 138 -12.89 -7.07 -0.88
C LEU A 138 -12.87 -5.56 -0.60
N GLU A 139 -13.79 -4.80 -1.18
CA GLU A 139 -13.99 -3.36 -0.96
C GLU A 139 -14.83 -3.09 0.32
N HIS A 140 -15.39 -4.15 0.92
CA HIS A 140 -16.17 -4.10 2.17
C HIS A 140 -15.38 -4.52 3.42
N ILE A 141 -14.13 -5.00 3.26
CA ILE A 141 -13.37 -5.47 4.42
C ILE A 141 -13.03 -4.29 5.33
N THR A 142 -13.48 -4.37 6.58
CA THR A 142 -13.13 -3.37 7.60
C THR A 142 -11.65 -3.48 7.95
N LEU A 143 -11.08 -2.42 8.53
CA LEU A 143 -9.67 -2.45 8.95
C LEU A 143 -9.37 -3.58 9.96
N PRO A 144 -10.18 -3.81 11.00
CA PRO A 144 -9.97 -4.94 11.92
C PRO A 144 -10.00 -6.29 11.20
N GLN A 145 -10.96 -6.50 10.30
CA GLN A 145 -11.06 -7.73 9.49
C GLN A 145 -9.85 -7.90 8.57
N LEU A 146 -9.36 -6.82 7.97
CA LEU A 146 -8.14 -6.86 7.16
C LEU A 146 -6.95 -7.26 8.02
N MET A 147 -6.82 -6.70 9.22
CA MET A 147 -5.71 -7.02 10.11
C MET A 147 -5.77 -8.45 10.62
N GLU A 148 -6.94 -8.93 11.06
CA GLU A 148 -7.16 -10.35 11.41
C GLU A 148 -6.77 -11.24 10.24
N TYR A 149 -7.27 -10.95 9.05
CA TYR A 149 -7.00 -11.70 7.85
C TYR A 149 -5.50 -11.70 7.46
N LEU A 150 -4.82 -10.56 7.60
CA LEU A 150 -3.38 -10.44 7.34
C LEU A 150 -2.56 -11.22 8.37
N HIS A 151 -2.96 -11.17 9.65
CA HIS A 151 -2.33 -11.96 10.71
C HIS A 151 -2.54 -13.47 10.50
N GLU A 152 -3.75 -13.90 10.14
CA GLU A 152 -4.05 -15.30 9.81
C GLU A 152 -3.21 -15.79 8.61
N SER A 153 -3.09 -14.97 7.57
CA SER A 153 -2.29 -15.31 6.38
C SER A 153 -0.80 -15.46 6.70
N LEU A 154 -0.26 -14.66 7.63
CA LEU A 154 1.13 -14.77 8.09
C LEU A 154 1.37 -15.95 9.03
N SER A 155 0.32 -16.39 9.73
CA SER A 155 0.37 -17.52 10.68
C SER A 155 0.21 -18.88 9.99
N ALA A 156 -0.41 -18.90 8.80
CA ALA A 156 -0.72 -20.11 8.06
C ALA A 156 0.49 -20.73 7.32
N ASP A 157 1.60 -20.00 7.16
CA ASP A 157 2.78 -20.45 6.41
C ASP A 157 3.76 -21.34 7.23
N VAL A 158 3.43 -21.73 8.46
CA VAL A 158 4.22 -22.70 9.25
C VAL A 158 3.49 -24.04 9.33
N VAL A 159 3.64 -24.85 8.29
CA VAL A 159 3.42 -26.30 8.40
C VAL A 159 4.79 -26.97 8.31
N GLU A 160 5.38 -27.30 9.46
CA GLU A 160 6.45 -28.28 9.52
C GLU A 160 5.88 -29.64 9.12
N VAL A 161 6.06 -30.02 7.86
CA VAL A 161 5.88 -31.41 7.45
C VAL A 161 7.10 -32.16 7.97
N SER A 162 6.99 -32.74 9.17
CA SER A 162 7.97 -33.72 9.62
C SER A 162 7.84 -34.98 8.77
N GLU A 163 8.83 -35.22 7.90
CA GLU A 163 9.02 -36.55 7.33
C GLU A 163 9.44 -37.49 8.46
N SER A 164 8.49 -38.27 8.95
CA SER A 164 8.73 -39.45 9.78
C SER A 164 7.55 -40.40 9.57
N GLN A 165 7.68 -41.63 9.09
CA GLN A 165 8.77 -42.48 8.64
C GLN A 165 8.13 -43.43 7.63
N ARG A 166 8.76 -43.62 6.46
CA ARG A 166 8.63 -44.90 5.77
C ARG A 166 9.33 -45.94 6.63
N LEU A 167 8.57 -46.91 7.14
CA LEU A 167 8.99 -48.30 7.36
C LEU A 167 7.73 -49.17 7.40
#